data_AF-A0A353EP79-F1
#
_entry.id   AF-A0A353EP79-F1
#
_cell.length_a   1.000
_cell.length_b   1.000
_cell.length_c   1.000
_cell.angle_alpha   90.00
_cell.angle_beta   90.00
_cell.angle_gamma   90.00
#
_symmetry.space_group_name_H-M   'P 1'
#
loop_
_entity.id
_entity.type
_entity.pdbx_description
1 polymer ?
#
loop_
_entity_poly.entity_id
_entity_poly.type
_entity_poly.pdbx_seq_one_letter_code
_entity_poly.pdbx_strand_id
1 'polypeptide(L)'
;MIRKLYAEKLPEKLNSIKEYWNKIVQQTATHEDLNFFYHTIHKLAGSGTTFGMPHISRICLRLQQLLDLSQQKIPNKELNEIVNDLVFELEAQISKPTIKQLAESVSASTRGQIKNSEIFIKKILIVDD
;
A
#
# COMPACT_ATOMS: atom_id res chain seq x y z
N MET A 1 5.52 19.74 -5.49
CA MET A 1 4.12 19.71 -5.02
C MET A 1 3.35 18.49 -5.54
N ILE A 2 3.37 18.18 -6.84
CA ILE A 2 2.54 17.11 -7.44
C ILE A 2 2.95 15.68 -7.01
N ARG A 3 4.25 15.39 -6.87
CA ARG A 3 4.74 14.07 -6.41
C ARG A 3 4.24 13.67 -5.00
N LYS A 4 4.13 14.64 -4.09
CA LYS A 4 3.69 14.41 -2.71
C LYS A 4 2.19 14.08 -2.67
N LEU A 5 1.38 14.85 -3.39
CA LEU A 5 -0.06 14.60 -3.58
C LEU A 5 -0.33 13.24 -4.24
N TYR A 6 0.52 12.83 -5.19
CA TYR A 6 0.43 11.51 -5.78
C TYR A 6 0.70 10.41 -4.75
N ALA A 7 1.78 10.54 -3.97
CA ALA A 7 2.14 9.59 -2.92
C ALA A 7 1.05 9.47 -1.83
N GLU A 8 0.42 10.59 -1.43
CA GLU A 8 -0.66 10.63 -0.45
C GLU A 8 -1.92 9.86 -0.91
N LYS A 9 -2.15 9.75 -2.23
CA LYS A 9 -3.30 9.02 -2.81
C LYS A 9 -3.02 7.56 -3.13
N LEU A 10 -1.76 7.11 -3.05
CA LEU A 10 -1.41 5.70 -3.34
C LEU A 10 -2.03 4.71 -2.36
N PRO A 11 -2.06 4.96 -1.04
CA PRO A 11 -2.71 4.05 -0.10
C PRO A 11 -4.20 3.85 -0.40
N GLU A 12 -4.91 4.92 -0.74
CA GLU A 12 -6.33 4.86 -1.12
C GLU A 12 -6.53 4.02 -2.39
N LYS A 13 -5.73 4.29 -3.43
CA LYS A 13 -5.77 3.52 -4.68
C LYS A 13 -5.43 2.05 -4.48
N LEU A 14 -4.46 1.75 -3.61
CA LEU A 14 -4.11 0.38 -3.24
C LEU A 14 -5.26 -0.32 -2.55
N ASN A 15 -5.94 0.34 -1.61
CA ASN A 15 -7.12 -0.22 -0.95
C ASN A 15 -8.22 -0.56 -1.94
N SER A 16 -8.50 0.32 -2.91
CA SER A 16 -9.45 0.02 -3.99
C SER A 16 -9.03 -1.19 -4.82
N ILE A 17 -7.75 -1.28 -5.20
CA ILE A 17 -7.20 -2.44 -5.94
C ILE A 17 -7.44 -3.72 -5.16
N LYS A 18 -7.14 -3.74 -3.85
CA LYS A 18 -7.35 -4.91 -3.01
C LYS A 18 -8.82 -5.28 -2.86
N GLU A 19 -9.70 -4.29 -2.73
CA GLU A 19 -11.14 -4.53 -2.60
C GLU A 19 -11.70 -5.20 -3.86
N TYR A 20 -11.43 -4.62 -5.03
CA TYR A 20 -11.89 -5.20 -6.30
C TYR A 20 -11.23 -6.56 -6.56
N TRP A 21 -9.95 -6.71 -6.24
CA TRP A 21 -9.25 -7.98 -6.36
C TRP A 21 -9.87 -9.08 -5.48
N ASN A 22 -10.21 -8.75 -4.23
CA ASN A 22 -10.87 -9.70 -3.35
C ASN A 22 -12.24 -10.15 -3.89
N LYS A 23 -13.03 -9.24 -4.50
CA LYS A 23 -14.28 -9.61 -5.19
C LYS A 23 -14.02 -10.56 -6.37
N ILE A 24 -12.95 -10.32 -7.13
CA ILE A 24 -12.57 -11.16 -8.28
C ILE A 24 -12.19 -12.57 -7.81
N VAL A 25 -11.34 -12.69 -6.80
CA VAL A 25 -10.92 -13.98 -6.23
C VAL A 25 -12.09 -14.75 -5.63
N GLN A 26 -13.02 -14.05 -4.97
CA GLN A 26 -14.25 -14.65 -4.41
C GLN A 26 -15.32 -14.98 -5.45
N GLN A 27 -15.08 -14.68 -6.74
CA GLN A 27 -16.05 -14.84 -7.83
C GLN A 27 -17.37 -14.08 -7.60
N THR A 28 -17.30 -13.00 -6.82
CA THR A 28 -18.43 -12.09 -6.56
C THR A 28 -18.33 -10.79 -7.35
N ALA A 29 -17.23 -10.60 -8.11
CA ALA A 29 -17.02 -9.44 -8.95
C ALA A 29 -17.97 -9.39 -10.13
N THR A 30 -18.49 -8.20 -10.38
CA THR A 30 -19.19 -7.86 -11.62
C THR A 30 -18.18 -7.52 -12.71
N HIS A 31 -18.65 -7.43 -13.96
CA HIS A 31 -17.85 -6.89 -15.06
C HIS A 31 -17.40 -5.44 -14.78
N GLU A 32 -18.19 -4.68 -14.03
CA GLU A 32 -17.85 -3.31 -13.66
C GLU A 32 -16.69 -3.27 -12.66
N ASP A 33 -16.69 -4.16 -11.66
CA ASP A 33 -15.57 -4.31 -10.72
C ASP A 33 -14.26 -4.65 -11.43
N LEU A 34 -14.30 -5.56 -12.42
CA LEU A 34 -13.15 -5.89 -13.26
C LEU A 34 -12.64 -4.68 -14.04
N ASN A 35 -13.55 -3.90 -14.61
CA ASN A 35 -13.20 -2.70 -15.36
C ASN A 35 -12.59 -1.63 -14.44
N PHE A 36 -13.13 -1.45 -13.23
CA PHE A 36 -12.55 -0.54 -12.22
C PHE A 36 -11.16 -0.99 -11.78
N PHE A 37 -10.96 -2.29 -11.56
CA PHE A 37 -9.66 -2.87 -11.22
C PHE A 37 -8.64 -2.58 -12.33
N TYR A 38 -8.98 -2.91 -13.57
CA TYR A 38 -8.13 -2.68 -14.75
C TYR A 38 -7.79 -1.20 -14.92
N HIS A 39 -8.78 -0.31 -14.89
CA HIS A 39 -8.55 1.13 -15.03
C HIS A 39 -7.67 1.71 -13.92
N THR A 40 -7.82 1.22 -12.69
CA THR A 40 -7.00 1.68 -11.56
C THR A 40 -5.54 1.28 -11.75
N ILE A 41 -5.29 0.04 -12.18
CA ILE A 41 -3.96 -0.47 -12.52
C ILE A 41 -3.36 0.32 -13.69
N HIS A 42 -4.11 0.53 -14.77
CA HIS A 42 -3.65 1.29 -15.94
C HIS A 42 -3.23 2.72 -15.58
N LYS A 43 -4.04 3.41 -14.75
CA LYS A 43 -3.70 4.74 -14.26
C LYS A 43 -2.42 4.75 -13.43
N LEU A 44 -2.21 3.77 -12.56
CA LEU A 44 -0.99 3.65 -11.76
C LEU A 44 0.24 3.32 -12.62
N ALA A 45 0.10 2.44 -13.60
CA ALA A 45 1.13 2.11 -14.58
C ALA A 45 1.64 3.37 -15.30
N GLY A 46 0.72 4.21 -15.80
CA GLY A 46 1.07 5.45 -16.52
C GLY A 46 1.58 6.59 -15.63
N SER A 47 1.18 6.61 -14.35
CA SER A 47 1.52 7.73 -13.46
C SER A 47 2.75 7.48 -12.57
N GLY A 48 3.08 6.23 -12.23
CA GLY A 48 4.22 5.92 -11.35
C GLY A 48 5.56 6.40 -11.90
N THR A 49 5.83 6.21 -13.20
CA THR A 49 7.04 6.70 -13.88
C THR A 49 7.14 8.22 -13.82
N THR A 50 6.03 8.92 -14.09
CA THR A 50 5.94 10.39 -14.07
C THR A 50 6.28 10.98 -12.69
N PHE A 51 5.94 10.25 -11.61
CA PHE A 51 6.16 10.71 -10.23
C PHE A 51 7.41 10.14 -9.56
N GLY A 52 8.26 9.42 -10.29
CA GLY A 52 9.53 8.88 -9.78
C GLY A 52 9.39 7.58 -8.99
N MET A 53 8.37 6.78 -9.29
CA MET A 53 8.09 5.48 -8.67
C MET A 53 8.09 4.36 -9.72
N PRO A 54 9.25 4.11 -10.38
CA PRO A 54 9.33 3.17 -11.49
C PRO A 54 8.98 1.73 -11.09
N HIS A 55 9.23 1.35 -9.84
CA HIS A 55 8.87 0.02 -9.32
C HIS A 55 7.35 -0.20 -9.28
N ILE A 56 6.59 0.81 -8.84
CA ILE A 56 5.12 0.76 -8.84
C ILE A 56 4.60 0.65 -10.27
N SER A 57 5.11 1.49 -11.18
CA SER A 57 4.75 1.41 -12.60
C SER A 57 5.04 0.05 -13.20
N ARG A 58 6.20 -0.54 -12.90
CA ARG A 58 6.57 -1.88 -13.40
C ARG A 58 5.61 -2.96 -12.93
N ILE A 59 5.24 -2.97 -11.64
CA ILE A 59 4.30 -3.95 -11.09
C ILE A 59 2.92 -3.79 -11.75
N CYS A 60 2.43 -2.55 -11.87
CA CYS A 60 1.16 -2.27 -12.52
C CYS A 60 1.15 -2.62 -14.02
N LEU A 61 2.27 -2.43 -14.73
CA LEU A 61 2.39 -2.86 -16.13
C LEU A 61 2.30 -4.38 -16.27
N ARG A 62 2.94 -5.14 -15.38
CA ARG A 62 2.85 -6.61 -15.37
C ARG A 62 1.43 -7.06 -15.06
N LEU A 63 0.76 -6.45 -14.09
CA LEU A 63 -0.66 -6.69 -13.80
C LEU A 63 -1.53 -6.42 -15.02
N GLN A 64 -1.30 -5.30 -15.72
CA GLN A 64 -2.07 -4.96 -16.91
C GLN A 64 -1.87 -5.98 -18.03
N GLN A 65 -0.63 -6.40 -18.31
CA GLN A 65 -0.33 -7.42 -19.32
C GLN A 65 -1.03 -8.75 -19.03
N LEU A 66 -1.07 -9.18 -17.77
CA LEU A 66 -1.77 -10.40 -17.36
C LEU A 66 -3.28 -10.31 -17.57
N LEU A 67 -3.88 -9.15 -17.27
CA LEU A 67 -5.30 -8.89 -17.51
C LEU A 67 -5.64 -8.79 -19.01
N ASP A 68 -4.73 -8.21 -19.81
CA ASP A 68 -4.90 -8.15 -21.27
C ASP A 68 -4.86 -9.56 -21.88
N LEU A 69 -3.95 -10.42 -21.41
CA LEU A 69 -3.87 -11.83 -21.80
C LEU A 69 -5.13 -12.63 -21.41
N SER A 70 -5.75 -12.30 -20.28
CA SER A 70 -7.04 -12.89 -19.88
C SER A 70 -8.24 -12.27 -20.60
N GLN A 71 -8.02 -11.29 -21.49
CA GLN A 71 -9.07 -10.49 -22.14
C GLN A 71 -10.01 -9.85 -21.12
N GLN A 72 -9.48 -9.43 -19.97
CA GLN A 72 -10.24 -8.84 -18.85
C GLN A 72 -11.34 -9.77 -18.30
N LYS A 73 -11.24 -11.07 -18.56
CA LYS A 73 -12.10 -12.07 -17.94
C LYS A 73 -11.59 -12.43 -16.56
N ILE A 74 -12.49 -12.97 -15.73
CA ILE A 74 -12.15 -13.49 -14.40
C ILE A 74 -10.98 -14.48 -14.55
N PRO A 75 -9.85 -14.21 -13.89
CA PRO A 75 -8.67 -15.06 -13.98
C PRO A 75 -8.94 -16.48 -13.48
N ASN A 76 -8.32 -17.48 -14.11
CA ASN A 76 -8.30 -18.84 -13.59
C ASN A 76 -7.41 -18.93 -12.33
N LYS A 77 -7.41 -20.09 -11.66
CA LYS A 77 -6.68 -20.27 -10.39
C LYS A 77 -5.18 -19.92 -10.49
N GLU A 78 -4.51 -20.36 -11.55
CA GLU A 78 -3.08 -20.09 -11.77
C GLU A 78 -2.81 -18.59 -11.98
N LEU A 79 -3.65 -17.91 -12.77
CA LEU A 79 -3.53 -16.48 -12.98
C LEU A 79 -3.87 -15.68 -11.71
N ASN A 80 -4.77 -16.18 -10.86
CA ASN A 80 -5.06 -15.57 -9.55
C ASN A 80 -3.85 -15.59 -8.63
N GLU A 81 -3.07 -16.66 -8.60
CA GLU A 81 -1.85 -16.75 -7.78
C GLU A 81 -0.82 -15.69 -8.21
N ILE A 82 -0.60 -15.54 -9.52
CA ILE A 82 0.34 -14.55 -10.06
C ILE A 82 -0.12 -13.11 -9.77
N VAL A 83 -1.43 -12.84 -9.92
CA VAL A 83 -1.98 -11.50 -9.63
C VAL A 83 -1.94 -11.21 -8.12
N ASN A 84 -2.19 -12.19 -7.26
CA ASN A 84 -2.02 -12.06 -5.80
C ASN A 84 -0.60 -11.64 -5.43
N ASP A 85 0.42 -12.31 -5.98
CA ASP A 85 1.82 -12.01 -5.72
C ASP A 85 2.18 -10.57 -6.14
N LEU A 86 1.67 -10.13 -7.29
CA LEU A 86 1.90 -8.77 -7.80
C LEU A 86 1.16 -7.71 -6.97
N VAL A 87 -0.06 -7.98 -6.50
CA VAL A 87 -0.79 -7.09 -5.59
C VAL A 87 -0.08 -6.99 -4.24
N PHE A 88 0.47 -8.10 -3.73
CA PHE A 88 1.29 -8.12 -2.53
C PHE A 88 2.60 -7.34 -2.70
N GLU A 89 3.30 -7.50 -3.83
CA GLU A 89 4.50 -6.71 -4.15
C GLU A 89 4.17 -5.20 -4.23
N LEU A 90 3.04 -4.85 -4.85
CA LEU A 90 2.57 -3.47 -4.96
C LEU A 90 2.33 -2.85 -3.58
N GLU A 91 1.66 -3.60 -2.70
CA GLU A 91 1.47 -3.21 -1.30
C GLU A 91 2.81 -2.98 -0.60
N ALA A 92 3.75 -3.92 -0.71
CA ALA A 92 5.05 -3.79 -0.06
C ALA A 92 5.80 -2.51 -0.51
N GLN A 93 5.66 -2.09 -1.77
CA GLN A 93 6.28 -0.85 -2.25
C GLN A 93 5.58 0.41 -1.74
N ILE A 94 4.26 0.39 -1.57
CA ILE A 94 3.47 1.54 -1.11
C ILE A 94 3.55 1.67 0.43
N SER A 95 3.61 0.55 1.13
CA SER A 95 3.67 0.47 2.59
C SER A 95 5.08 0.57 3.15
N LYS A 96 6.14 0.63 2.32
CA LYS A 96 7.50 0.93 2.77
C LYS A 96 7.45 2.24 3.56
N PRO A 97 7.67 2.22 4.89
CA PRO A 97 7.68 3.45 5.63
C PRO A 97 8.82 4.31 5.08
N THR A 98 8.50 5.51 4.67
CA THR A 98 9.53 6.49 4.31
C THR A 98 10.43 6.66 5.55
N ILE A 99 11.74 6.87 5.40
CA ILE A 99 12.63 7.17 6.55
C ILE A 99 12.02 8.25 7.46
N LYS A 100 11.25 9.18 6.89
CA LYS A 100 10.47 10.19 7.60
C LYS A 100 9.37 9.61 8.51
N GLN A 101 8.60 8.63 8.06
CA GLN A 101 7.56 7.95 8.85
C GLN A 101 8.16 7.04 9.94
N LEU A 102 9.32 6.44 9.67
CA LEU A 102 10.13 5.75 10.69
C LEU A 102 10.64 6.74 11.74
N ALA A 103 11.16 7.90 11.34
CA ALA A 103 11.63 8.93 12.26
C ALA A 103 10.48 9.55 13.08
N GLU A 104 9.30 9.74 12.49
CA GLU A 104 8.11 10.29 13.16
C GLU A 104 7.47 9.28 14.13
N SER A 105 7.43 7.98 13.79
CA SER A 105 6.94 6.92 14.69
C SER A 105 7.90 6.63 15.85
N VAL A 106 9.22 6.73 15.63
CA VAL A 106 10.22 6.71 16.70
C VAL A 106 10.04 7.95 17.58
N SER A 107 9.95 9.16 17.01
CA SER A 107 9.75 10.39 17.79
C SER A 107 8.44 10.40 18.59
N ALA A 108 7.36 9.84 18.05
CA ALA A 108 6.08 9.69 18.75
C ALA A 108 6.15 8.63 19.86
N SER A 109 6.85 7.51 19.65
CA SER A 109 7.06 6.48 20.67
C SER A 109 8.00 6.94 21.79
N THR A 110 9.06 7.68 21.48
CA THR A 110 10.00 8.22 22.47
C THR A 110 9.36 9.33 23.31
N ARG A 111 8.47 10.16 22.73
CA ARG A 111 7.73 11.19 23.48
C ARG A 111 6.70 10.59 24.46
N GLY A 112 6.21 9.38 24.19
CA GLY A 112 5.36 8.61 25.11
C GLY A 112 6.13 7.91 26.23
N GLN A 113 7.36 7.47 25.99
CA GLN A 113 8.18 6.81 27.03
C GLN A 113 8.86 7.79 27.99
N ILE A 114 9.24 8.99 27.54
CA ILE A 114 9.90 9.97 28.44
C ILE A 114 8.93 10.51 29.52
N LYS A 115 7.63 10.62 29.23
CA LYS A 115 6.64 11.05 30.24
C LYS A 115 6.42 10.02 31.36
N ASN A 116 6.60 8.72 31.10
CA ASN A 116 6.49 7.69 32.12
C ASN A 116 7.81 7.47 32.90
N SER A 117 8.97 7.78 32.32
CA SER A 117 10.24 7.69 33.05
C SER A 117 10.48 8.86 34.00
N GLU A 118 9.98 10.07 33.72
CA GLU A 118 10.12 11.20 34.66
C GLU A 118 9.23 11.07 35.92
N ILE A 119 8.10 10.36 35.82
CA ILE A 119 7.24 10.06 36.99
C ILE A 119 7.86 8.95 37.85
N PHE A 120 8.55 7.97 37.23
CA PHE A 120 9.17 6.87 37.96
C PHE A 120 10.43 7.29 38.72
N ILE A 121 11.24 8.20 38.15
CA ILE A 121 12.45 8.68 38.84
C ILE A 121 12.13 9.63 40.00
N LYS A 122 11.05 10.42 39.95
CA LYS A 122 10.63 11.25 41.10
C LYS A 122 10.00 10.47 42.26
N LYS A 123 9.54 9.24 42.04
CA LYS A 123 8.93 8.40 43.11
C LYS A 123 9.95 7.51 43.84
N ILE A 124 11.16 7.35 43.30
CA ILE A 124 12.25 6.57 43.91
C ILE A 124 13.21 7.46 44.74
N LEU A 125 13.15 8.78 44.59
CA LEU A 125 14.08 9.72 45.24
C LEU A 125 13.45 10.57 46.36
N ILE A 126 12.32 10.15 46.91
CA ILE A 126 11.72 10.74 48.14
C ILE A 126 11.24 9.60 49.06
N VAL A 127 12.17 8.76 49.50
CA VAL A 127 12.12 8.11 50.81
C VAL A 127 13.56 7.97 51.25
N ASP A 128 14.10 9.01 51.88
CA ASP A 128 15.19 8.99 52.86
C ASP A 128 15.47 10.47 53.24
N ASP A 129 14.56 11.05 54.02
CA ASP A 129 14.77 11.57 55.39
C ASP A 129 13.44 12.15 55.91
#